data_AF-A0A914TN45-F1
#
_entry.id   AF-A0A914TN45-F1
#
_cell.length_a   1.000
_cell.length_b   1.000
_cell.length_c   1.000
_cell.angle_alpha   90.00
_cell.angle_beta   90.00
_cell.angle_gamma   90.00
#
_symmetry.space_group_name_H-M   'P 1'
#
loop_
_entity.id
_entity.type
_entity.pdbx_description
1 polymer ?
#
loop_
_entity_poly.entity_id
_entity_poly.type
_entity_poly.pdbx_seq_one_letter_code
_entity_poly.pdbx_strand_id
1 'polypeptide(L)'
;MFSAIPPMVNHAKQVAVNPRDRDNADNWRGANDHLLSSVRQVGDAIAGLPSVNQHHHAPPPQHQSSPFQRRNYEDHHSAQAAAPNHYQSAQSLVESVAAKAPSPPVVHHRMLIREEIPAPPRPPPPVEISPPPRPPPPPEVDEEEETRAFWERYPLPQASSQPILSAAHSLHQEVRQWSSQENEIVAAAKRMAILMARLSQLVRGEGGTKKDLIDCAKAIADSSEEVTRLAVQLARQCTDVKMRTALLQVVERIPTIATQLKILSTVKATMLGSQGTEEDEEAMQNLVLNAQNLMQSVKDSVRAAEAASIRIRTNSGLRLRWIRKPMWSNF
;
A
#
# COMPACT_ATOMS: atom_id res chain seq x y z
N MET A 1 -8.32 12.89 -33.76
CA MET A 1 -8.69 11.54 -34.24
C MET A 1 -9.86 11.56 -35.21
N PHE A 2 -11.07 12.00 -34.82
CA PHE A 2 -12.24 11.98 -35.72
C PHE A 2 -12.08 12.79 -37.02
N SER A 3 -11.34 13.90 -36.97
CA SER A 3 -11.03 14.72 -38.15
C SER A 3 -10.05 14.06 -39.14
N ALA A 4 -9.25 13.06 -38.70
CA ALA A 4 -8.25 12.40 -39.53
C ALA A 4 -8.81 11.22 -40.35
N ILE A 5 -10.01 10.72 -39.98
CA ILE A 5 -10.62 9.56 -40.63
C ILE A 5 -11.16 9.89 -42.04
N PRO A 6 -11.98 10.95 -42.24
CA PRO A 6 -12.50 11.30 -43.57
C PRO A 6 -11.43 11.51 -44.65
N PRO A 7 -10.33 12.27 -44.42
CA PRO A 7 -9.30 12.46 -45.44
C PRO A 7 -8.55 11.17 -45.75
N MET A 8 -8.25 10.31 -44.76
CA MET A 8 -7.60 9.02 -45.02
C MET A 8 -8.45 8.13 -45.93
N VAL A 9 -9.76 8.02 -45.64
CA VAL A 9 -10.69 7.21 -46.45
C VAL A 9 -10.87 7.79 -47.85
N ASN A 10 -10.91 9.11 -48.00
CA ASN A 10 -11.05 9.74 -49.32
C ASN A 10 -9.80 9.56 -50.20
N HIS A 11 -8.59 9.70 -49.67
CA HIS A 11 -7.37 9.41 -50.41
C HIS A 11 -7.24 7.91 -50.73
N ALA A 12 -7.68 7.02 -49.83
CA ALA A 12 -7.71 5.59 -50.10
C ALA A 12 -8.62 5.25 -51.30
N LYS A 13 -9.78 5.92 -51.41
CA LYS A 13 -10.67 5.79 -52.57
C LYS A 13 -10.00 6.28 -53.86
N GLN A 14 -9.27 7.39 -53.81
CA GLN A 14 -8.54 7.91 -54.98
C GLN A 14 -7.45 6.93 -55.46
N VAL A 15 -6.71 6.32 -54.54
CA VAL A 15 -5.76 5.24 -54.85
C VAL A 15 -6.44 4.04 -55.48
N ALA A 16 -7.62 3.63 -54.98
CA ALA A 16 -8.37 2.51 -55.54
C ALA A 16 -8.90 2.79 -56.96
N VAL A 17 -9.27 4.05 -57.25
CA VAL A 17 -9.71 4.49 -58.58
C VAL A 17 -8.55 4.51 -59.58
N ASN A 18 -7.34 4.91 -59.14
CA ASN A 18 -6.15 4.92 -60.00
C ASN A 18 -4.89 4.39 -59.28
N PRO A 19 -4.67 3.06 -59.26
CA PRO A 19 -3.59 2.45 -58.47
C PRO A 19 -2.18 2.72 -58.98
N ARG A 20 -2.03 3.20 -60.22
CA ARG A 20 -0.71 3.51 -60.82
C ARG A 20 -0.25 4.93 -60.55
N ASP A 21 -1.13 5.77 -60.00
CA ASP A 21 -0.85 7.16 -59.67
C ASP A 21 -0.10 7.25 -58.33
N ARG A 22 1.14 7.75 -58.40
CA ARG A 22 2.02 7.84 -57.23
C ARG A 22 1.59 8.96 -56.28
N ASP A 23 1.01 10.05 -56.80
CA ASP A 23 0.59 11.20 -55.99
C ASP A 23 -0.61 10.83 -55.11
N ASN A 24 -1.57 10.07 -55.65
CA ASN A 24 -2.68 9.53 -54.85
C ASN A 24 -2.17 8.61 -53.73
N ALA A 25 -1.15 7.79 -54.04
CA ALA A 25 -0.56 6.88 -53.07
C ALA A 25 0.22 7.63 -51.97
N ASP A 26 0.94 8.71 -52.31
CA ASP A 26 1.64 9.56 -51.35
C ASP A 26 0.67 10.35 -50.46
N ASN A 27 -0.40 10.91 -51.03
CA ASN A 27 -1.45 11.60 -50.27
C ASN A 27 -2.16 10.65 -49.29
N TRP A 28 -2.42 9.41 -49.71
CA TRP A 28 -2.96 8.39 -48.81
C TRP A 28 -1.98 8.02 -47.70
N ARG A 29 -0.68 7.81 -48.01
CA ARG A 29 0.35 7.55 -46.99
C ARG A 29 0.40 8.67 -45.95
N GLY A 30 0.45 9.93 -46.37
CA GLY A 30 0.47 11.08 -45.45
C GLY A 30 -0.79 11.17 -44.60
N ALA A 31 -1.97 10.93 -45.17
CA ALA A 31 -3.23 10.90 -44.41
C ALA A 31 -3.30 9.73 -43.41
N ASN A 32 -2.74 8.58 -43.76
CA ASN A 32 -2.63 7.42 -42.87
C ASN A 32 -1.65 7.67 -41.72
N ASP A 33 -0.49 8.27 -41.99
CA ASP A 33 0.48 8.66 -40.96
C ASP A 33 -0.12 9.66 -39.97
N HIS A 34 -0.90 10.62 -40.47
CA HIS A 34 -1.62 11.57 -39.62
C HIS A 34 -2.69 10.88 -38.74
N LEU A 35 -3.40 9.88 -39.27
CA LEU A 35 -4.35 9.07 -38.51
C LEU A 35 -3.63 8.26 -37.42
N LEU A 36 -2.52 7.60 -37.74
CA LEU A 36 -1.72 6.83 -36.79
C LEU A 36 -1.14 7.72 -35.68
N SER A 37 -0.65 8.92 -36.02
CA SER A 37 -0.20 9.91 -35.03
C SER A 37 -1.35 10.34 -34.12
N SER A 38 -2.54 10.60 -34.68
CA SER A 38 -3.73 10.92 -33.91
C SER A 38 -4.15 9.80 -32.95
N VAL A 39 -4.03 8.53 -33.37
CA VAL A 39 -4.32 7.36 -32.52
C VAL A 39 -3.29 7.23 -31.40
N ARG A 40 -2.00 7.43 -31.71
CA ARG A 40 -0.92 7.42 -30.70
C ARG A 40 -1.13 8.49 -29.64
N GLN A 41 -1.48 9.72 -30.03
CA GLN A 41 -1.77 10.80 -29.08
C GLN A 41 -2.93 10.46 -28.13
N VAL A 42 -3.97 9.79 -28.63
CA VAL A 42 -5.07 9.30 -27.78
C VAL A 42 -4.57 8.20 -26.84
N GLY A 43 -3.73 7.28 -27.33
CA GLY A 43 -3.08 6.26 -26.51
C GLY A 43 -2.22 6.84 -25.39
N ASP A 44 -1.39 7.84 -25.71
CA ASP A 44 -0.53 8.53 -24.75
C ASP A 44 -1.36 9.26 -23.68
N ALA A 45 -2.44 9.94 -24.09
CA ALA A 45 -3.36 10.62 -23.18
C ALA A 45 -4.09 9.64 -22.23
N ILE A 46 -4.43 8.45 -22.69
CA ILE A 46 -5.07 7.39 -21.86
C ILE A 46 -4.06 6.75 -20.91
N ALA A 47 -2.83 6.52 -21.37
CA ALA A 47 -1.78 5.93 -20.55
C ALA A 47 -1.34 6.85 -19.39
N GLY A 48 -1.70 8.14 -19.43
CA GLY A 48 -1.31 9.12 -18.42
C GLY A 48 0.20 9.33 -18.36
N LEU A 49 0.93 8.92 -19.41
CA LEU A 49 2.35 9.19 -19.55
C LEU A 49 2.47 10.67 -19.91
N PRO A 50 3.10 11.52 -19.06
CA PRO A 50 3.54 12.82 -19.54
C PRO A 50 4.45 12.57 -20.74
N SER A 51 4.25 13.33 -21.82
CA SER A 51 5.01 13.24 -23.06
C SER A 51 6.49 12.98 -22.74
N VAL A 52 7.00 11.83 -23.20
CA VAL A 52 8.37 11.37 -22.97
C VAL A 52 9.34 12.47 -23.40
N ASN A 53 9.89 13.17 -22.40
CA ASN A 53 11.14 13.89 -22.51
C ASN A 53 12.04 13.39 -21.38
N GLN A 54 13.06 12.62 -21.79
CA GLN A 54 14.30 12.29 -21.09
C GLN A 54 14.21 11.66 -19.68
N HIS A 55 14.47 10.34 -19.66
CA HIS A 55 15.42 9.66 -18.76
C HIS A 55 15.54 10.24 -17.35
N HIS A 56 14.57 9.97 -16.49
CA HIS A 56 14.78 9.96 -15.05
C HIS A 56 14.68 8.50 -14.60
N HIS A 57 15.79 7.78 -14.68
CA HIS A 57 15.97 6.59 -13.85
C HIS A 57 15.83 7.02 -12.39
N ALA A 58 14.91 6.40 -11.66
CA ALA A 58 14.95 6.47 -10.21
C ALA A 58 16.35 6.06 -9.75
N PRO A 59 17.07 6.88 -8.97
CA PRO A 59 18.41 6.49 -8.54
C PRO A 59 18.29 5.23 -7.68
N PRO A 60 19.06 4.17 -7.96
CA PRO A 60 19.11 3.02 -7.06
C PRO A 60 19.60 3.51 -5.69
N PRO A 61 19.09 2.95 -4.58
CA PRO A 61 19.58 3.30 -3.25
C PRO A 61 21.08 3.00 -3.19
N GLN A 62 21.88 4.05 -3.03
CA GLN A 62 23.32 3.93 -2.83
C GLN A 62 23.56 3.35 -1.44
N HIS A 63 23.75 2.04 -1.36
CA HIS A 63 24.30 1.40 -0.17
C HIS A 63 25.72 1.94 0.05
N GLN A 64 25.88 2.82 1.05
CA GLN A 64 27.19 3.13 1.62
C GLN A 64 27.74 1.84 2.24
N SER A 65 28.70 1.22 1.55
CA SER A 65 29.44 0.06 2.01
C SER A 65 30.34 0.46 3.19
N SER A 66 29.89 0.15 4.40
CA SER A 66 30.78 0.05 5.57
C SER A 66 31.57 -1.27 5.48
N PRO A 67 32.90 -1.27 5.68
CA PRO A 67 33.72 -2.45 5.44
C PRO A 67 33.86 -3.28 6.72
N PHE A 68 32.86 -4.08 7.09
CA PHE A 68 33.09 -5.14 8.08
C PHE A 68 32.30 -6.40 7.73
N GLN A 69 33.02 -7.53 7.80
CA GLN A 69 32.60 -8.93 7.69
C GLN A 69 32.47 -9.53 6.27
N ARG A 70 33.63 -9.84 5.66
CA ARG A 70 33.76 -11.10 4.93
C ARG A 70 34.08 -12.21 5.93
N ARG A 71 33.22 -13.22 6.03
CA ARG A 71 33.53 -14.51 6.64
C ARG A 71 33.48 -15.56 5.54
N ASN A 72 34.55 -16.37 5.51
CA ASN A 72 34.87 -17.39 4.53
C ASN A 72 33.75 -18.41 4.33
N TYR A 73 33.54 -18.80 3.06
CA TYR A 73 33.20 -20.16 2.69
C TYR A 73 33.94 -20.46 1.37
N GLU A 74 35.04 -21.21 1.50
CA GLU A 74 35.57 -22.04 0.43
C GLU A 74 34.66 -23.27 0.33
N ASP A 75 34.23 -23.65 -0.88
CA ASP A 75 34.30 -25.05 -1.25
C ASP A 75 34.20 -25.29 -2.76
N HIS A 76 34.90 -26.36 -3.15
CA HIS A 76 35.29 -26.80 -4.48
C HIS A 76 34.13 -27.31 -5.36
N HIS A 77 34.22 -27.15 -6.69
CA HIS A 77 34.34 -28.28 -7.63
C HIS A 77 34.50 -27.85 -9.11
N SER A 78 35.30 -28.66 -9.82
CA SER A 78 35.87 -28.50 -11.15
C SER A 78 34.96 -28.97 -12.28
N ALA A 79 35.09 -28.40 -13.50
CA ALA A 79 35.13 -29.14 -14.77
C ALA A 79 35.56 -28.28 -15.98
N GLN A 80 36.53 -28.82 -16.72
CA GLN A 80 37.08 -28.50 -18.05
C GLN A 80 35.99 -28.53 -19.18
N ALA A 81 36.11 -28.02 -20.42
CA ALA A 81 37.22 -27.69 -21.32
C ALA A 81 36.76 -26.84 -22.56
N ALA A 82 37.76 -26.25 -23.23
CA ALA A 82 37.95 -26.06 -24.70
C ALA A 82 37.36 -24.85 -25.46
N ALA A 83 38.29 -24.09 -26.08
CA ALA A 83 38.13 -23.08 -27.15
C ALA A 83 38.38 -23.76 -28.55
N PRO A 84 38.37 -23.09 -29.76
CA PRO A 84 39.23 -21.91 -30.08
C PRO A 84 38.79 -20.92 -31.21
N ASN A 85 39.66 -19.91 -31.42
CA ASN A 85 39.95 -19.04 -32.60
C ASN A 85 39.03 -17.84 -32.92
N HIS A 86 39.46 -16.57 -32.94
CA HIS A 86 40.62 -15.81 -33.50
C HIS A 86 40.36 -15.24 -34.90
N TYR A 87 40.30 -13.90 -35.02
CA TYR A 87 40.78 -13.13 -36.19
C TYR A 87 41.17 -11.67 -35.80
N GLN A 88 42.42 -11.36 -36.13
CA GLN A 88 43.17 -10.09 -36.24
C GLN A 88 42.55 -9.12 -37.29
N SER A 89 42.91 -7.84 -37.51
CA SER A 89 43.82 -6.82 -36.96
C SER A 89 43.61 -5.55 -37.83
N ALA A 90 43.81 -4.33 -37.31
CA ALA A 90 44.21 -3.16 -38.11
C ALA A 90 44.87 -2.10 -37.20
N GLN A 91 46.17 -1.88 -37.40
CA GLN A 91 47.07 -0.91 -36.75
C GLN A 91 46.95 0.46 -37.45
N SER A 92 46.79 1.58 -36.74
CA SER A 92 47.78 2.43 -36.04
C SER A 92 48.78 3.16 -36.94
N LEU A 93 48.69 4.50 -36.96
CA LEU A 93 49.83 5.42 -37.09
C LEU A 93 49.54 6.68 -36.26
N VAL A 94 50.20 6.83 -35.10
CA VAL A 94 50.54 8.13 -34.50
C VAL A 94 51.84 7.99 -33.70
N GLU A 95 52.69 8.99 -33.92
CA GLU A 95 54.06 9.22 -33.47
C GLU A 95 54.37 8.88 -31.99
N SER A 96 55.57 8.34 -31.77
CA SER A 96 56.08 7.82 -30.51
C SER A 96 56.78 8.87 -29.63
N VAL A 97 56.35 8.99 -28.36
CA VAL A 97 57.15 9.53 -27.25
C VAL A 97 57.25 8.45 -26.16
N ALA A 98 58.47 8.08 -25.77
CA ALA A 98 58.74 6.94 -24.89
C ALA A 98 58.34 7.22 -23.43
N ALA A 99 57.31 6.52 -22.95
CA ALA A 99 56.89 6.52 -21.54
C ALA A 99 57.74 5.53 -20.72
N LYS A 100 58.37 6.01 -19.65
CA LYS A 100 59.20 5.24 -18.72
C LYS A 100 58.32 4.37 -17.81
N ALA A 101 58.65 3.08 -17.69
CA ALA A 101 57.89 2.11 -16.92
C ALA A 101 57.87 2.42 -15.39
N PRO A 102 56.75 2.14 -14.70
CA PRO A 102 56.64 2.29 -13.25
C PRO A 102 57.48 1.24 -12.52
N SER A 103 58.22 1.68 -11.50
CA SER A 103 59.05 0.82 -10.66
C SER A 103 58.22 -0.15 -9.80
N PRO A 104 58.73 -1.38 -9.56
CA PRO A 104 58.06 -2.38 -8.73
C PRO A 104 57.94 -1.93 -7.26
N PRO A 105 56.92 -2.43 -6.51
CA PRO A 105 56.67 -2.00 -5.14
C PRO A 105 57.81 -2.44 -4.22
N VAL A 106 58.43 -1.47 -3.54
CA VAL A 106 59.43 -1.70 -2.51
C VAL A 106 58.72 -2.14 -1.22
N VAL A 107 58.93 -3.38 -0.80
CA VAL A 107 58.44 -3.88 0.49
C VAL A 107 59.38 -3.36 1.59
N HIS A 108 59.02 -2.25 2.24
CA HIS A 108 59.73 -1.78 3.42
C HIS A 108 59.24 -2.52 4.67
N HIS A 109 59.99 -3.54 5.09
CA HIS A 109 59.91 -4.11 6.44
C HIS A 109 60.54 -3.16 7.47
N ARG A 110 59.93 -1.99 7.71
CA ARG A 110 60.26 -1.17 8.89
C ARG A 110 59.13 -1.33 9.90
N MET A 111 59.38 -2.14 10.93
CA MET A 111 58.64 -2.01 12.18
C MET A 111 58.93 -0.61 12.74
N LEU A 112 57.99 0.31 12.56
CA LEU A 112 58.01 1.57 13.28
C LEU A 112 57.54 1.29 14.70
N ILE A 113 58.50 1.04 15.58
CA ILE A 113 58.31 1.14 17.04
C ILE A 113 57.87 2.58 17.28
N ARG A 114 56.58 2.76 17.59
CA ARG A 114 56.03 4.07 17.92
C ARG A 114 56.51 4.41 19.33
N GLU A 115 57.46 5.34 19.43
CA GLU A 115 57.78 5.98 20.71
C GLU A 115 56.48 6.51 21.33
N GLU A 116 56.23 6.13 22.59
CA GLU A 116 55.09 6.63 23.35
C GLU A 116 55.33 8.08 23.74
N ILE A 117 54.77 9.00 22.97
CA ILE A 117 54.62 10.41 23.38
C ILE A 117 53.39 10.47 24.32
N PRO A 118 53.52 10.90 25.59
CA PRO A 118 52.38 11.05 26.47
C PRO A 118 51.39 12.08 25.91
N ALA A 119 50.10 11.73 25.87
CA ALA A 119 49.05 12.61 25.36
C ALA A 119 48.89 13.85 26.28
N PRO A 120 48.73 15.07 25.72
CA PRO A 120 48.50 16.26 26.52
C PRO A 120 47.17 16.16 27.30
N PRO A 121 47.08 16.73 28.51
CA PRO A 121 45.88 16.65 29.33
C PRO A 121 44.70 17.35 28.65
N ARG A 122 43.53 16.70 28.71
CA ARG A 122 42.29 17.13 28.07
C ARG A 122 41.76 18.40 28.76
N PRO A 123 41.37 19.46 28.02
CA PRO A 123 40.76 20.66 28.61
C PRO A 123 39.43 20.33 29.31
N PRO A 124 39.01 21.12 30.34
CA PRO A 124 37.76 20.87 31.04
C PRO A 124 36.57 21.01 30.09
N PRO A 125 35.52 20.19 30.27
CA PRO A 125 34.35 20.20 29.40
C PRO A 125 33.61 21.55 29.52
N PRO A 126 33.01 22.07 28.42
CA PRO A 126 32.13 23.22 28.48
C PRO A 126 31.00 22.95 29.47
N VAL A 127 30.63 23.95 30.27
CA VAL A 127 29.47 23.88 31.17
C VAL A 127 28.24 23.52 30.31
N GLU A 128 27.67 22.34 30.58
CA GLU A 128 26.45 21.85 29.94
C GLU A 128 25.29 22.81 30.25
N ILE A 129 25.02 23.73 29.32
CA ILE A 129 23.69 24.34 29.22
C ILE A 129 22.83 23.20 28.66
N SER A 130 22.22 22.44 29.57
CA SER A 130 21.34 21.34 29.23
C SER A 130 20.22 21.89 28.32
N PRO A 131 19.94 21.27 27.17
CA PRO A 131 18.74 21.63 26.42
C PRO A 131 17.53 21.46 27.36
N PRO A 132 16.51 22.35 27.27
CA PRO A 132 15.36 22.26 28.15
C PRO A 132 14.80 20.83 28.11
N PRO A 133 14.44 20.24 29.27
CA PRO A 133 13.94 18.88 29.31
C PRO A 133 12.75 18.79 28.35
N ARG A 134 12.87 17.88 27.38
CA ARG A 134 11.79 17.61 26.44
C ARG A 134 10.56 17.26 27.29
N PRO A 135 9.42 17.98 27.15
CA PRO A 135 8.21 17.60 27.85
C PRO A 135 7.91 16.14 27.53
N PRO A 136 7.41 15.35 28.50
CA PRO A 136 7.03 13.97 28.22
C PRO A 136 6.11 13.99 26.99
N PRO A 137 6.37 13.15 25.97
CA PRO A 137 5.42 13.03 24.88
C PRO A 137 4.05 12.75 25.50
N PRO A 138 2.97 13.36 24.98
CA PRO A 138 1.63 12.99 25.42
C PRO A 138 1.51 11.46 25.34
N PRO A 139 0.76 10.81 26.25
CA PRO A 139 0.51 9.38 26.14
C PRO A 139 -0.27 9.14 24.84
N GLU A 140 0.46 8.96 23.74
CA GLU A 140 -0.02 8.31 22.54
C GLU A 140 -0.25 6.87 22.97
N VAL A 141 -1.46 6.57 23.46
CA VAL A 141 -1.97 5.22 23.32
C VAL A 141 -2.00 4.98 21.81
N ASP A 142 -0.97 4.31 21.29
CA ASP A 142 -0.95 3.91 19.89
C ASP A 142 -2.14 2.97 19.70
N GLU A 143 -3.22 3.48 19.11
CA GLU A 143 -4.43 2.71 18.80
C GLU A 143 -4.07 1.43 18.03
N GLU A 144 -2.95 1.43 17.28
CA GLU A 144 -2.43 0.24 16.61
C GLU A 144 -1.81 -0.78 17.58
N GLU A 145 -1.11 -0.33 18.62
CA GLU A 145 -0.57 -1.19 19.68
C GLU A 145 -1.69 -1.81 20.52
N GLU A 146 -2.72 -1.04 20.87
CA GLU A 146 -3.90 -1.57 21.55
C GLU A 146 -4.64 -2.60 20.69
N THR A 147 -4.78 -2.32 19.39
CA THR A 147 -5.33 -3.28 18.43
C THR A 147 -4.49 -4.55 18.39
N ARG A 148 -3.16 -4.44 18.31
CA ARG A 148 -2.25 -5.60 18.30
C ARG A 148 -2.37 -6.41 19.58
N ALA A 149 -2.27 -5.76 20.73
CA ALA A 149 -2.36 -6.38 22.04
C ALA A 149 -3.70 -7.10 22.25
N PHE A 150 -4.80 -6.56 21.73
CA PHE A 150 -6.10 -7.22 21.76
C PHE A 150 -6.08 -8.56 21.00
N TRP A 151 -5.54 -8.57 19.79
CA TRP A 151 -5.52 -9.77 18.94
C TRP A 151 -4.45 -10.80 19.37
N GLU A 152 -3.36 -10.38 20.00
CA GLU A 152 -2.36 -11.30 20.60
C GLU A 152 -2.92 -12.09 21.78
N ARG A 153 -3.81 -11.47 22.56
CA ARG A 153 -4.46 -12.11 23.72
C ARG A 153 -5.56 -13.09 23.32
N TYR A 154 -5.94 -13.14 22.05
CA TYR A 154 -7.09 -13.89 21.57
C TYR A 154 -6.67 -15.21 20.91
N PRO A 155 -6.91 -16.39 21.53
CA PRO A 155 -6.55 -17.67 20.93
C PRO A 155 -7.43 -17.98 19.71
N LEU A 156 -6.82 -17.93 18.52
CA LEU A 156 -7.42 -18.26 17.21
C LEU A 156 -8.08 -19.66 17.06
N PRO A 157 -7.73 -20.72 17.84
CA PRO A 157 -8.37 -22.03 17.70
C PRO A 157 -9.89 -22.06 17.98
N GLN A 158 -10.45 -21.02 18.62
CA GLN A 158 -11.90 -20.90 18.88
C GLN A 158 -12.65 -20.05 17.83
N ALA A 159 -11.96 -19.49 16.83
CA ALA A 159 -12.61 -18.60 15.85
C ALA A 159 -13.52 -19.35 14.86
N SER A 160 -13.29 -20.66 14.62
CA SER A 160 -14.14 -21.47 13.75
C SER A 160 -15.50 -21.78 14.36
N SER A 161 -15.59 -21.90 15.69
CA SER A 161 -16.86 -22.10 16.42
C SER A 161 -17.59 -20.80 16.72
N GLN A 162 -17.00 -19.64 16.42
CA GLN A 162 -17.52 -18.32 16.78
C GLN A 162 -17.69 -17.45 15.53
N PRO A 163 -18.86 -17.49 14.86
CA PRO A 163 -19.03 -16.86 13.55
C PRO A 163 -18.93 -15.31 13.59
N ILE A 164 -19.29 -14.65 14.70
CA ILE A 164 -19.11 -13.19 14.87
C ILE A 164 -17.62 -12.86 15.01
N LEU A 165 -16.87 -13.63 15.81
CA LEU A 165 -15.43 -13.44 15.96
C LEU A 165 -14.70 -13.68 14.64
N SER A 166 -15.10 -14.69 13.87
CA SER A 166 -14.57 -14.94 12.52
C SER A 166 -14.80 -13.73 11.58
N ALA A 167 -15.99 -13.13 11.60
CA ALA A 167 -16.28 -11.92 10.83
C ALA A 167 -15.40 -10.73 11.25
N ALA A 168 -15.24 -10.52 12.56
CA ALA A 168 -14.36 -9.50 13.11
C ALA A 168 -12.90 -9.70 12.68
N HIS A 169 -12.42 -10.94 12.75
CA HIS A 169 -11.07 -11.30 12.35
C HIS A 169 -10.84 -11.12 10.84
N SER A 170 -11.82 -11.46 10.00
CA SER A 170 -11.78 -11.25 8.54
C SER A 170 -11.64 -9.76 8.18
N LEU A 171 -12.34 -8.87 8.91
CA LEU A 171 -12.16 -7.43 8.76
C LEU A 171 -10.76 -7.02 9.23
N HIS A 172 -10.33 -7.47 10.43
CA HIS A 172 -9.02 -7.17 10.99
C HIS A 172 -7.87 -7.52 10.03
N GLN A 173 -7.90 -8.71 9.41
CA GLN A 173 -6.89 -9.14 8.45
C GLN A 173 -6.81 -8.21 7.22
N GLU A 174 -7.94 -7.68 6.75
CA GLU A 174 -7.95 -6.75 5.62
C GLU A 174 -7.39 -5.38 6.00
N VAL A 175 -7.67 -4.90 7.22
CA VAL A 175 -7.31 -3.54 7.64
C VAL A 175 -5.92 -3.46 8.28
N ARG A 176 -5.40 -4.56 8.85
CA ARG A 176 -4.09 -4.58 9.53
C ARG A 176 -2.92 -4.31 8.59
N GLN A 177 -3.05 -4.64 7.31
CA GLN A 177 -2.03 -4.39 6.29
C GLN A 177 -1.85 -2.90 5.97
N TRP A 178 -2.76 -2.05 6.42
CA TRP A 178 -2.74 -0.61 6.19
C TRP A 178 -2.33 0.14 7.47
N SER A 179 -1.48 1.17 7.32
CA SER A 179 -1.24 2.13 8.39
C SER A 179 -2.51 2.96 8.65
N SER A 180 -2.84 3.21 9.92
CA SER A 180 -3.89 4.19 10.28
C SER A 180 -3.38 5.62 10.38
N GLN A 181 -2.07 5.86 10.26
CA GLN A 181 -1.51 7.20 10.26
C GLN A 181 -2.06 8.01 9.08
N GLU A 182 -2.72 9.13 9.38
CA GLU A 182 -3.39 9.96 8.37
C GLU A 182 -4.44 9.18 7.55
N ASN A 183 -5.09 8.17 8.14
CA ASN A 183 -6.15 7.40 7.51
C ASN A 183 -7.25 6.99 8.49
N GLU A 184 -8.17 7.91 8.74
CA GLU A 184 -9.30 7.72 9.67
C GLU A 184 -10.27 6.61 9.23
N ILE A 185 -10.38 6.31 7.93
CA ILE A 185 -11.21 5.20 7.44
C ILE A 185 -10.64 3.87 7.95
N VAL A 186 -9.31 3.69 7.84
CA VAL A 186 -8.62 2.50 8.34
C VAL A 186 -8.65 2.45 9.86
N ALA A 187 -8.46 3.58 10.55
CA ALA A 187 -8.54 3.66 12.00
C ALA A 187 -9.92 3.24 12.53
N ALA A 188 -11.00 3.80 11.95
CA ALA A 188 -12.37 3.44 12.29
C ALA A 188 -12.67 1.96 12.02
N ALA A 189 -12.23 1.43 10.89
CA ALA A 189 -12.41 0.01 10.56
C ALA A 189 -11.63 -0.94 11.51
N LYS A 190 -10.43 -0.56 11.96
CA LYS A 190 -9.69 -1.29 13.01
C LYS A 190 -10.47 -1.30 14.34
N ARG A 191 -10.98 -0.15 14.77
CA ARG A 191 -11.84 -0.04 15.96
C ARG A 191 -13.09 -0.93 15.84
N MET A 192 -13.74 -0.94 14.68
CA MET A 192 -14.90 -1.82 14.42
C MET A 192 -14.57 -3.30 14.59
N ALA A 193 -13.39 -3.74 14.13
CA ALA A 193 -12.99 -5.14 14.26
C ALA A 193 -12.82 -5.55 15.74
N ILE A 194 -12.21 -4.70 16.58
CA ILE A 194 -12.07 -4.95 18.02
C ILE A 194 -13.43 -4.98 18.71
N LEU A 195 -14.27 -3.98 18.43
CA LEU A 195 -15.61 -3.89 19.02
C LEU A 195 -16.48 -5.10 18.62
N MET A 196 -16.37 -5.57 17.37
CA MET A 196 -17.10 -6.76 16.91
C MET A 196 -16.61 -8.04 17.59
N ALA A 197 -15.29 -8.17 17.83
CA ALA A 197 -14.75 -9.27 18.62
C ALA A 197 -15.24 -9.22 20.08
N ARG A 198 -15.31 -8.03 20.69
CA ARG A 198 -15.89 -7.83 22.02
C ARG A 198 -17.39 -8.16 22.05
N LEU A 199 -18.14 -7.75 21.02
CA LEU A 199 -19.55 -8.11 20.88
C LEU A 199 -19.71 -9.64 20.88
N SER A 200 -18.83 -10.37 20.20
CA SER A 200 -18.84 -11.84 20.19
C SER A 200 -18.71 -12.46 21.59
N GLN A 201 -17.96 -11.86 22.52
CA GLN A 201 -17.87 -12.32 23.91
C GLN A 201 -19.18 -12.05 24.67
N LEU A 202 -19.66 -10.81 24.56
CA LEU A 202 -20.82 -10.32 25.29
C LEU A 202 -22.09 -11.11 24.94
N VAL A 203 -22.28 -11.48 23.67
CA VAL A 203 -23.47 -12.26 23.23
C VAL A 203 -23.50 -13.69 23.77
N ARG A 204 -22.35 -14.22 24.21
CA ARG A 204 -22.25 -15.52 24.88
C ARG A 204 -22.43 -15.43 26.40
N GLY A 205 -22.50 -14.22 26.95
CA GLY A 205 -22.53 -14.00 28.40
C GLY A 205 -21.14 -14.07 29.05
N GLU A 206 -20.07 -14.08 28.26
CA GLU A 206 -18.69 -14.07 28.78
C GLU A 206 -18.27 -12.65 29.15
N GLY A 207 -18.20 -12.36 30.46
CA GLY A 207 -17.47 -11.20 30.98
C GLY A 207 -18.14 -9.82 30.83
N GLY A 208 -19.47 -9.73 30.71
CA GLY A 208 -20.16 -8.44 30.68
C GLY A 208 -21.67 -8.51 30.96
N THR A 209 -22.26 -7.34 31.14
CA THR A 209 -23.69 -7.17 31.45
C THR A 209 -24.52 -6.94 30.18
N LYS A 210 -25.85 -7.05 30.29
CA LYS A 210 -26.80 -6.65 29.23
C LYS A 210 -26.54 -5.22 28.74
N LYS A 211 -26.15 -4.33 29.66
CA LYS A 211 -25.81 -2.94 29.36
C LYS A 211 -24.56 -2.85 28.50
N ASP A 212 -23.51 -3.60 28.85
CA ASP A 212 -22.25 -3.62 28.09
C ASP A 212 -22.46 -4.13 26.65
N LEU A 213 -23.34 -5.12 26.46
CA LEU A 213 -23.71 -5.62 25.13
C LEU A 213 -24.33 -4.52 24.28
N ILE A 214 -25.32 -3.80 24.85
CA ILE A 214 -26.02 -2.71 24.15
C ILE A 214 -25.06 -1.54 23.85
N ASP A 215 -24.21 -1.17 24.81
CA ASP A 215 -23.26 -0.08 24.63
C ASP A 215 -22.16 -0.43 23.62
N CYS A 216 -21.73 -1.70 23.57
CA CYS A 216 -20.83 -2.19 22.52
C CYS A 216 -21.47 -2.10 21.13
N ALA A 217 -22.75 -2.46 20.98
CA ALA A 217 -23.46 -2.35 19.71
C ALA A 217 -23.62 -0.88 19.24
N LYS A 218 -23.84 0.05 20.17
CA LYS A 218 -23.84 1.50 19.87
C LYS A 218 -22.46 1.96 19.39
N ALA A 219 -21.38 1.59 20.09
CA ALA A 219 -20.03 1.96 19.69
C ALA A 219 -19.65 1.42 18.29
N ILE A 220 -20.13 0.22 17.91
CA ILE A 220 -19.97 -0.31 16.55
C ILE A 220 -20.73 0.55 15.54
N ALA A 221 -21.97 0.93 15.86
CA ALA A 221 -22.79 1.78 14.99
C ALA A 221 -22.14 3.16 14.78
N ASP A 222 -21.65 3.80 15.85
CA ASP A 222 -20.97 5.11 15.79
C ASP A 222 -19.68 5.03 14.95
N SER A 223 -18.89 3.95 15.13
CA SER A 223 -17.71 3.71 14.31
C SER A 223 -18.05 3.44 12.84
N SER A 224 -19.17 2.77 12.56
CA SER A 224 -19.65 2.52 11.19
C SER A 224 -20.16 3.79 10.50
N GLU A 225 -20.73 4.72 11.26
CA GLU A 225 -21.15 6.03 10.79
C GLU A 225 -19.93 6.84 10.36
N GLU A 226 -18.85 6.81 11.14
CA GLU A 226 -17.60 7.49 10.79
C GLU A 226 -16.99 6.94 9.49
N VAL A 227 -16.94 5.61 9.30
CA VAL A 227 -16.52 5.00 8.03
C VAL A 227 -17.38 5.51 6.87
N THR A 228 -18.71 5.53 7.04
CA THR A 228 -19.65 5.97 6.01
C THR A 228 -19.44 7.45 5.67
N ARG A 229 -19.32 8.31 6.68
CA ARG A 229 -19.13 9.75 6.54
C ARG A 229 -17.85 10.07 5.77
N LEU A 230 -16.73 9.48 6.18
CA LEU A 230 -15.43 9.68 5.54
C LEU A 230 -15.41 9.14 4.11
N ALA A 231 -15.99 7.97 3.87
CA ALA A 231 -16.06 7.39 2.54
C ALA A 231 -16.94 8.22 1.58
N VAL A 232 -18.05 8.80 2.06
CA VAL A 232 -18.86 9.74 1.27
C VAL A 232 -18.09 11.02 0.96
N GLN A 233 -17.29 11.55 1.90
CA GLN A 233 -16.43 12.71 1.64
C GLN A 233 -15.38 12.41 0.57
N LEU A 234 -14.75 11.24 0.63
CA LEU A 234 -13.82 10.75 -0.38
C LEU A 234 -14.50 10.61 -1.75
N ALA A 235 -15.69 10.00 -1.79
CA ALA A 235 -16.47 9.82 -3.02
C ALA A 235 -16.76 11.17 -3.70
N ARG A 236 -17.08 12.22 -2.93
CA ARG A 236 -17.33 13.58 -3.47
C ARG A 236 -16.11 14.18 -4.16
N GLN A 237 -14.91 13.82 -3.70
CA GLN A 237 -13.65 14.33 -4.26
C GLN A 237 -13.09 13.43 -5.36
N CYS A 238 -13.67 12.25 -5.58
CA CYS A 238 -13.30 11.34 -6.65
C CYS A 238 -13.76 11.89 -8.02
N THR A 239 -12.81 11.97 -8.96
CA THR A 239 -13.01 12.42 -10.34
C THR A 239 -13.52 11.31 -11.26
N ASP A 240 -13.24 10.05 -10.93
CA ASP A 240 -13.72 8.90 -11.70
C ASP A 240 -15.15 8.55 -11.30
N VAL A 241 -16.07 8.66 -12.26
CA VAL A 241 -17.50 8.43 -12.01
C VAL A 241 -17.79 6.98 -11.62
N LYS A 242 -17.10 6.01 -12.24
CA LYS A 242 -17.33 4.59 -11.96
C LYS A 242 -16.85 4.24 -10.56
N MET A 243 -15.65 4.70 -10.19
CA MET A 243 -15.09 4.47 -8.85
C MET A 243 -15.94 5.14 -7.76
N ARG A 244 -16.39 6.38 -8.01
CA ARG A 244 -17.30 7.09 -7.11
C ARG A 244 -18.61 6.34 -6.91
N THR A 245 -19.27 5.89 -7.98
CA THR A 245 -20.53 5.15 -7.90
C THR A 245 -20.34 3.83 -7.15
N ALA A 246 -19.28 3.08 -7.46
CA ALA A 246 -18.97 1.83 -6.76
C ALA A 246 -18.78 2.04 -5.25
N LEU A 247 -18.06 3.10 -4.85
CA LEU A 247 -17.89 3.44 -3.43
C LEU A 247 -19.22 3.77 -2.76
N LEU A 248 -20.06 4.61 -3.39
CA LEU A 248 -21.36 5.01 -2.84
C LEU A 248 -22.32 3.82 -2.65
N GLN A 249 -22.37 2.87 -3.60
CA GLN A 249 -23.21 1.67 -3.52
C GLN A 249 -22.86 0.74 -2.36
N VAL A 250 -21.58 0.71 -1.97
CA VAL A 250 -21.16 -0.12 -0.84
C VAL A 250 -21.52 0.57 0.48
N VAL A 251 -21.22 1.87 0.60
CA VAL A 251 -21.37 2.59 1.88
C VAL A 251 -22.82 2.93 2.22
N GLU A 252 -23.73 3.06 1.24
CA GLU A 252 -25.15 3.35 1.51
C GLU A 252 -25.88 2.23 2.26
N ARG A 253 -25.34 1.01 2.25
CA ARG A 253 -25.90 -0.15 2.95
C ARG A 253 -25.55 -0.16 4.44
N ILE A 254 -24.44 0.47 4.83
CA ILE A 254 -23.90 0.41 6.20
C ILE A 254 -24.89 0.96 7.25
N PRO A 255 -25.53 2.14 7.08
CA PRO A 255 -26.43 2.69 8.09
C PRO A 255 -27.62 1.79 8.44
N THR A 256 -28.18 1.11 7.44
CA THR A 256 -29.29 0.17 7.62
C THR A 256 -28.85 -1.05 8.42
N ILE A 257 -27.70 -1.64 8.07
CA ILE A 257 -27.16 -2.82 8.76
C ILE A 257 -26.79 -2.47 10.21
N ALA A 258 -26.20 -1.29 10.45
CA ALA A 258 -25.86 -0.81 11.80
C ALA A 258 -27.10 -0.56 12.68
N THR A 259 -28.19 -0.06 12.09
CA THR A 259 -29.47 0.07 12.81
C THR A 259 -30.04 -1.28 13.20
N GLN A 260 -30.01 -2.25 12.29
CA GLN A 260 -30.41 -3.63 12.58
C GLN A 260 -29.53 -4.25 13.67
N LEU A 261 -28.22 -4.01 13.67
CA LEU A 261 -27.30 -4.50 14.71
C LEU A 261 -27.75 -4.03 16.11
N LYS A 262 -28.11 -2.75 16.26
CA LYS A 262 -28.60 -2.19 17.53
C LYS A 262 -29.88 -2.88 18.01
N ILE A 263 -30.82 -3.13 17.09
CA ILE A 263 -32.09 -3.81 17.39
C ILE A 263 -31.82 -5.25 17.82
N LEU A 264 -31.10 -6.01 17.00
CA LEU A 264 -30.78 -7.42 17.26
C LEU A 264 -29.96 -7.60 18.54
N SER A 265 -29.05 -6.67 18.82
CA SER A 265 -28.29 -6.66 20.09
C SER A 265 -29.20 -6.41 21.29
N THR A 266 -30.21 -5.55 21.17
CA THR A 266 -31.20 -5.32 22.22
C THR A 266 -32.07 -6.57 22.44
N VAL A 267 -32.50 -7.24 21.37
CA VAL A 267 -33.23 -8.51 21.44
C VAL A 267 -32.37 -9.60 22.10
N LYS A 268 -31.09 -9.72 21.73
CA LYS A 268 -30.19 -10.68 22.40
C LYS A 268 -29.97 -10.33 23.86
N ALA A 269 -29.90 -9.05 24.22
CA ALA A 269 -29.74 -8.62 25.61
C ALA A 269 -30.93 -9.05 26.49
N THR A 270 -32.17 -9.05 25.97
CA THR A 270 -33.32 -9.53 26.74
C THR A 270 -33.24 -11.03 26.99
N MET A 271 -32.71 -11.80 26.02
CA MET A 271 -32.59 -13.26 26.06
C MET A 271 -31.38 -13.81 26.84
N LEU A 272 -30.45 -12.96 27.30
CA LEU A 272 -29.29 -13.39 28.10
C LEU A 272 -29.65 -14.15 29.40
N GLY A 273 -30.90 -14.05 29.89
CA GLY A 273 -31.37 -14.79 31.08
C GLY A 273 -32.06 -16.13 30.77
N SER A 274 -32.26 -16.44 29.50
CA SER A 274 -32.96 -17.62 28.99
C SER A 274 -32.13 -18.30 27.88
N GLN A 275 -30.81 -18.41 28.09
CA GLN A 275 -29.91 -19.04 27.12
C GLN A 275 -30.32 -20.50 26.84
N GLY A 276 -30.23 -20.92 25.58
CA GLY A 276 -30.55 -22.27 25.13
C GLY A 276 -32.02 -22.52 24.80
N THR A 277 -32.87 -21.49 24.77
CA THR A 277 -34.20 -21.58 24.15
C THR A 277 -34.08 -21.45 22.63
N GLU A 278 -35.05 -22.01 21.89
CA GLU A 278 -35.14 -21.88 20.43
C GLU A 278 -35.15 -20.39 20.00
N GLU A 279 -35.83 -19.53 20.76
CA GLU A 279 -35.86 -18.08 20.54
C GLU A 279 -34.46 -17.42 20.70
N ASP A 280 -33.65 -17.88 21.66
CA ASP A 280 -32.30 -17.37 21.88
C ASP A 280 -31.33 -17.79 20.77
N GLU A 281 -31.48 -19.02 20.27
CA GLU A 281 -30.73 -19.56 19.13
C GLU A 281 -31.06 -18.80 17.84
N GLU A 282 -32.34 -18.55 17.56
CA GLU A 282 -32.78 -17.77 16.39
C GLU A 282 -32.28 -16.31 16.48
N ALA A 283 -32.42 -15.67 17.65
CA ALA A 283 -31.91 -14.33 17.88
C ALA A 283 -30.39 -14.26 17.67
N MET A 284 -29.65 -15.28 18.12
CA MET A 284 -28.22 -15.40 17.89
C MET A 284 -27.91 -15.53 16.40
N GLN A 285 -28.61 -16.40 15.67
CA GLN A 285 -28.38 -16.61 14.24
C GLN A 285 -28.61 -15.32 13.43
N ASN A 286 -29.69 -14.59 13.73
CA ASN A 286 -29.98 -13.30 13.10
C ASN A 286 -28.87 -12.27 13.38
N LEU A 287 -28.37 -12.22 14.61
CA LEU A 287 -27.27 -11.34 14.99
C LEU A 287 -25.96 -11.69 14.27
N VAL A 288 -25.66 -12.98 14.13
CA VAL A 288 -24.50 -13.48 13.38
C VAL A 288 -24.52 -13.02 11.93
N LEU A 289 -25.64 -13.22 11.24
CA LEU A 289 -25.79 -12.84 9.83
C LEU A 289 -25.66 -11.32 9.64
N ASN A 290 -26.26 -10.55 10.55
CA ASN A 290 -26.14 -9.09 10.52
C ASN A 290 -24.68 -8.63 10.74
N ALA A 291 -23.97 -9.21 11.72
CA ALA A 291 -22.57 -8.90 11.98
C ALA A 291 -21.66 -9.23 10.78
N GLN A 292 -21.87 -10.39 10.15
CA GLN A 292 -21.14 -10.79 8.93
C GLN A 292 -21.36 -9.80 7.78
N ASN A 293 -22.61 -9.42 7.54
CA ASN A 293 -22.97 -8.45 6.49
C ASN A 293 -22.34 -7.07 6.75
N LEU A 294 -22.30 -6.63 8.02
CA LEU A 294 -21.67 -5.37 8.39
C LEU A 294 -20.16 -5.39 8.16
N MET A 295 -19.47 -6.42 8.69
CA MET A 295 -18.02 -6.54 8.53
C MET A 295 -17.62 -6.65 7.05
N GLN A 296 -18.40 -7.36 6.24
CA GLN A 296 -18.17 -7.47 4.81
C GLN A 296 -18.39 -6.12 4.09
N SER A 297 -19.46 -5.39 4.43
CA SER A 297 -19.74 -4.09 3.82
C SER A 297 -18.67 -3.03 4.17
N VAL A 298 -18.13 -3.07 5.40
CA VAL A 298 -16.99 -2.22 5.81
C VAL A 298 -15.72 -2.62 5.06
N LYS A 299 -15.45 -3.92 4.92
CA LYS A 299 -14.31 -4.45 4.16
C LYS A 299 -14.33 -3.97 2.70
N ASP A 300 -15.49 -4.08 2.05
CA ASP A 300 -15.67 -3.63 0.67
C ASP A 300 -15.58 -2.10 0.58
N SER A 301 -16.02 -1.37 1.61
CA SER A 301 -15.90 0.10 1.66
C SER A 301 -14.45 0.55 1.74
N VAL A 302 -13.61 -0.13 2.54
CA VAL A 302 -12.17 0.16 2.62
C VAL A 302 -11.49 -0.08 1.27
N ARG A 303 -11.81 -1.19 0.59
CA ARG A 303 -11.27 -1.50 -0.74
C ARG A 303 -11.71 -0.49 -1.80
N ALA A 304 -13.00 -0.15 -1.81
CA ALA A 304 -13.53 0.84 -2.75
C ALA A 304 -12.99 2.26 -2.46
N ALA A 305 -12.76 2.60 -1.19
CA ALA A 305 -12.14 3.86 -0.78
C ALA A 305 -10.68 3.93 -1.22
N GLU A 306 -9.91 2.84 -1.04
CA GLU A 306 -8.54 2.75 -1.53
C GLU A 306 -8.47 2.98 -3.04
N ALA A 307 -9.30 2.27 -3.80
CA ALA A 307 -9.39 2.48 -5.24
C ALA A 307 -9.76 3.94 -5.57
N ALA A 308 -10.86 4.46 -5.02
CA ALA A 308 -11.34 5.81 -5.31
C ALA A 308 -10.32 6.91 -4.98
N SER A 309 -9.43 6.64 -4.01
CA SER A 309 -8.40 7.58 -3.58
C SER A 309 -7.29 7.83 -4.61
N ILE A 310 -7.14 6.94 -5.60
CA ILE A 310 -6.17 7.10 -6.69
C ILE A 310 -6.55 8.28 -7.60
N ARG A 311 -7.84 8.62 -7.70
CA ARG A 311 -8.39 9.61 -8.64
C ARG A 311 -9.09 10.77 -7.93
N ILE A 312 -8.42 11.38 -6.96
CA ILE A 312 -8.95 12.54 -6.20
C ILE A 312 -8.63 13.86 -6.92
N ARG A 313 -9.49 14.87 -6.76
CA ARG A 313 -9.21 16.26 -7.18
C ARG A 313 -7.95 16.81 -6.50
N THR A 314 -7.08 17.46 -7.28
CA THR A 314 -5.80 18.02 -6.82
C THR A 314 -5.92 19.08 -5.73
N ASN A 315 -7.06 19.77 -5.65
CA ASN A 315 -7.36 20.81 -4.66
C ASN A 315 -8.29 20.35 -3.53
N SER A 316 -8.49 19.03 -3.36
CA SER A 316 -9.44 18.48 -2.39
C SER A 316 -9.06 18.72 -0.92
N GLY A 317 -7.77 18.96 -0.62
CA GLY A 317 -7.26 19.08 0.74
C GLY A 317 -7.35 17.78 1.57
N LEU A 318 -7.84 16.68 0.98
CA LEU A 318 -7.90 15.38 1.64
C LEU A 318 -6.49 14.82 1.81
N ARG A 319 -6.08 14.59 3.05
CA ARG A 319 -4.87 13.83 3.40
C ARG A 319 -5.31 12.43 3.83
N LEU A 320 -5.38 11.52 2.86
CA LEU A 320 -5.68 10.11 3.10
C LEU A 320 -4.49 9.28 2.63
N ARG A 321 -3.78 8.66 3.56
CA ARG A 321 -2.52 7.96 3.29
C ARG A 321 -2.75 6.44 3.24
N TRP A 322 -2.57 5.85 2.06
CA TRP A 322 -2.63 4.40 1.87
C TRP A 322 -1.22 3.81 1.83
N ILE A 323 -0.66 3.52 3.01
CA ILE A 323 0.65 2.88 3.14
C ILE A 323 0.48 1.46 3.63
N ARG A 324 1.08 0.52 2.88
CA ARG A 324 1.21 -0.87 3.29
C ARG A 324 2.23 -0.98 4.42
N LYS A 325 1.84 -1.64 5.50
CA LYS A 325 2.75 -1.98 6.57
C LYS A 325 3.78 -3.00 6.08
N PRO A 326 5.09 -2.77 6.32
CA PRO A 326 6.10 -3.72 5.94
C PRO A 326 5.92 -5.02 6.73
N MET A 327 6.30 -6.15 6.16
CA MET A 327 6.10 -7.47 6.77
C MET A 327 6.69 -7.58 8.19
N TRP A 328 7.75 -6.81 8.49
CA TRP A 328 8.42 -6.80 9.78
C TRP A 328 7.74 -5.95 10.87
N SER A 329 6.80 -5.06 10.54
CA SER A 329 6.06 -4.27 11.56
C SER A 329 4.89 -5.03 12.21
N ASN A 330 4.67 -6.27 11.77
CA ASN A 330 3.65 -7.18 12.30
C ASN A 330 4.22 -8.18 13.32
N PHE A 331 5.52 -8.08 13.61
CA PHE A 331 6.21 -8.81 14.67
C PHE A 331 6.51 -7.86 15.83
#